data_AF-A0A2W4NK74-F1
#
_entry.id   AF-A0A2W4NK74-F1
#
_cell.length_a   1.000
_cell.length_b   1.000
_cell.length_c   1.000
_cell.angle_alpha   90.00
_cell.angle_beta   90.00
_cell.angle_gamma   90.00
#
_symmetry.space_group_name_H-M   'P 1'
#
loop_
_entity.id
_entity.type
_entity.pdbx_description
1 polymer ?
#
loop_
_entity_poly.entity_id
_entity_poly.type
_entity_poly.pdbx_seq_one_letter_code
_entity_poly.pdbx_strand_id
1 'polypeptide(L)' 'MQEVIIVTGGSRGIGAATVRKAAEMGYAVCINYRSNRKAAERLRDEISRNGGKAIAVAADVSVEEDVVRMFD' A
#
# COMPACT_ATOMS: atom_id res chain seq x y z
N MET A 1 -17.36 -9.84 1.51
CA MET A 1 -16.45 -8.81 2.06
C MET A 1 -15.09 -9.00 1.43
N GLN A 2 -14.37 -7.92 1.14
CA GLN A 2 -13.00 -7.99 0.61
C GLN A 2 -12.03 -7.75 1.77
N GLU A 3 -11.12 -8.69 1.99
CA GLU A 3 -10.08 -8.59 3.02
C GLU A 3 -9.10 -7.45 2.67
N VAL A 4 -8.61 -6.74 3.68
CA VAL A 4 -7.71 -5.59 3.51
C VAL A 4 -6.34 -5.91 4.10
N ILE A 5 -5.27 -5.60 3.37
CA ILE A 5 -3.89 -5.71 3.84
C ILE A 5 -3.22 -4.34 3.81
N ILE A 6 -2.50 -4.01 4.89
CA ILE A 6 -1.61 -2.86 4.95
C ILE A 6 -0.18 -3.36 4.78
N VAL A 7 0.56 -2.77 3.84
CA VAL A 7 1.99 -3.04 3.64
C VAL A 7 2.81 -1.80 3.98
N THR A 8 3.46 -1.82 5.14
CA THR A 8 4.43 -0.78 5.55
C THR A 8 5.66 -0.82 4.65
N GLY A 9 6.12 0.35 4.19
CA GLY A 9 7.24 0.42 3.22
C GLY A 9 6.90 -0.20 1.85
N GLY A 10 5.62 -0.30 1.49
CA GLY A 10 5.11 -0.97 0.29
C GLY A 10 5.51 -0.35 -1.05
N SER A 11 6.08 0.87 -1.07
CA SER A 11 6.36 1.59 -2.31
C SER A 11 7.42 0.96 -3.23
N ARG A 12 8.34 0.12 -2.72
CA ARG A 12 9.50 -0.41 -3.47
C ARG A 12 9.96 -1.78 -2.93
N GLY A 13 10.86 -2.44 -3.67
CA GLY A 13 11.54 -3.65 -3.23
C GLY A 13 10.58 -4.77 -2.83
N ILE A 14 10.84 -5.42 -1.69
CA ILE A 14 10.02 -6.52 -1.16
C ILE A 14 8.59 -6.04 -0.89
N GLY A 15 8.41 -4.86 -0.28
CA GLY A 15 7.08 -4.33 0.00
C GLY A 15 6.22 -4.18 -1.27
N ALA A 16 6.82 -3.70 -2.36
CA ALA A 16 6.11 -3.59 -3.64
C ALA A 16 5.77 -4.96 -4.25
N ALA A 17 6.64 -5.98 -4.07
CA ALA A 17 6.33 -7.34 -4.48
C ALA A 17 5.18 -7.94 -3.66
N THR A 18 5.16 -7.69 -2.34
CA THR A 18 4.06 -8.10 -1.45
C THR A 18 2.74 -7.45 -1.84
N VAL A 19 2.74 -6.14 -2.15
CA VAL A 19 1.54 -5.42 -2.62
C VAL A 19 0.98 -6.07 -3.89
N ARG A 20 1.83 -6.33 -4.89
CA ARG A 20 1.42 -6.99 -6.13
C ARG A 20 0.81 -8.35 -5.83
N LYS A 21 1.49 -9.15 -5.01
CA LYS A 21 1.02 -10.50 -4.71
C LYS A 21 -0.30 -10.51 -3.95
N ALA A 22 -0.45 -9.62 -2.97
CA ALA A 22 -1.71 -9.48 -2.23
C ALA A 22 -2.86 -9.04 -3.15
N ALA A 23 -2.63 -8.10 -4.07
CA ALA A 23 -3.64 -7.69 -5.02
C ALA A 23 -4.04 -8.83 -5.98
N GLU A 24 -3.09 -9.61 -6.49
CA GLU A 24 -3.36 -10.83 -7.29
C GLU A 24 -4.22 -11.85 -6.53
N MET A 25 -4.05 -11.94 -5.21
CA MET A 25 -4.84 -12.81 -4.34
C MET A 25 -6.23 -12.24 -3.99
N GLY A 26 -6.58 -11.05 -4.49
CA GLY A 26 -7.89 -10.43 -4.32
C GLY A 26 -8.02 -9.49 -3.11
N TYR A 27 -6.95 -9.22 -2.38
CA TYR A 27 -6.98 -8.27 -1.27
C TYR A 27 -7.10 -6.82 -1.79
N ALA A 28 -7.76 -5.96 -1.01
CA ALA A 28 -7.58 -4.52 -1.14
C ALA A 28 -6.32 -4.11 -0.36
N VAL A 29 -5.43 -3.32 -0.98
CA VAL A 29 -4.09 -3.08 -0.41
C VAL A 29 -3.87 -1.60 -0.07
N CYS A 30 -3.51 -1.32 1.18
CA CYS A 30 -2.97 -0.03 1.58
C CYS A 30 -1.44 -0.04 1.45
N ILE A 31 -0.92 0.80 0.57
CA ILE A 31 0.51 0.95 0.28
C ILE A 31 1.05 2.09 1.14
N ASN A 32 1.65 1.77 2.29
CA ASN A 32 2.32 2.78 3.08
C ASN A 32 3.69 3.15 2.48
N TYR A 33 4.02 4.42 2.53
CA TYR A 33 5.33 4.95 2.16
C TYR A 33 5.73 6.10 3.09
N ARG A 34 7.04 6.24 3.31
CA ARG A 34 7.60 7.36 4.08
C ARG A 34 7.85 8.60 3.22
N SER A 35 8.64 8.44 2.15
CA SER A 35 9.13 9.59 1.36
C SER A 35 8.91 9.50 -0.15
N ASN A 36 8.68 8.30 -0.71
CA ASN A 36 8.60 8.11 -2.17
C ASN A 36 7.16 7.99 -2.68
N ARG A 37 6.41 9.09 -2.59
CA ARG A 37 5.03 9.20 -3.08
C ARG A 37 4.88 8.72 -4.53
N LYS A 38 5.77 9.19 -5.41
CA LYS A 38 5.71 8.87 -6.85
C LYS A 38 5.81 7.36 -7.11
N ALA A 39 6.59 6.62 -6.31
CA ALA A 39 6.68 5.16 -6.44
C ALA A 39 5.40 4.47 -5.94
N ALA A 40 4.85 4.92 -4.81
CA ALA A 40 3.61 4.38 -4.26
C ALA A 40 2.40 4.63 -5.17
N GLU A 41 2.27 5.85 -5.71
CA GLU A 41 1.20 6.20 -6.67
C GLU A 41 1.30 5.38 -7.96
N ARG A 42 2.51 5.20 -8.52
CA ARG A 42 2.69 4.33 -9.69
C ARG A 42 2.26 2.89 -9.42
N LEU A 43 2.61 2.35 -8.25
CA LEU A 43 2.22 1.00 -7.86
C LEU A 43 0.70 0.92 -7.64
N ARG A 44 0.08 1.91 -7.00
CA ARG A 44 -1.39 2.00 -6.89
C ARG A 44 -2.04 1.93 -8.27
N ASP A 45 -1.57 2.75 -9.21
CA ASP A 45 -2.12 2.79 -10.58
C ASP A 45 -1.94 1.48 -11.33
N GLU A 46 -0.78 0.83 -11.17
CA GLU A 46 -0.52 -0.51 -11.70
C GLU A 46 -1.58 -1.51 -11.19
N ILE A 47 -1.83 -1.54 -9.87
CA ILE A 47 -2.81 -2.43 -9.25
C ILE A 47 -4.22 -2.14 -9.74
N SER A 48 -4.61 -0.86 -9.81
CA SER A 48 -5.93 -0.45 -10.31
C SER A 48 -6.15 -0.81 -11.78
N ARG A 49 -5.12 -0.68 -12.64
CA ARG A 49 -5.21 -1.10 -14.05
C ARG A 49 -5.39 -2.60 -14.21
N ASN A 50 -4.89 -3.39 -13.26
CA ASN A 50 -5.07 -4.84 -13.22
C ASN A 50 -6.38 -5.27 -12.54
N GLY A 51 -7.31 -4.32 -12.28
CA GLY A 51 -8.60 -4.59 -11.66
C GLY A 51 -8.56 -4.76 -10.14
N GLY A 52 -7.40 -4.57 -9.51
CA GLY A 52 -7.24 -4.60 -8.07
C GLY A 52 -7.63 -3.27 -7.40
N LYS A 53 -7.70 -3.28 -6.07
CA LYS A 53 -7.95 -2.06 -5.28
C LYS A 53 -6.73 -1.74 -4.44
N ALA A 54 -6.25 -0.51 -4.57
CA ALA A 54 -5.15 -0.02 -3.75
C ALA A 54 -5.29 1.46 -3.42
N ILE A 55 -4.75 1.85 -2.26
CA ILE A 55 -4.52 3.23 -1.86
C ILE A 55 -3.06 3.44 -1.50
N ALA A 56 -2.55 4.67 -1.61
CA ALA A 56 -1.21 5.02 -1.20
C ALA A 56 -1.27 6.01 -0.03
N VAL A 57 -0.62 5.68 1.09
CA VAL A 57 -0.71 6.46 2.33
C VAL A 57 0.69 6.86 2.79
N ALA A 58 0.88 8.16 3.01
CA ALA A 58 2.10 8.69 3.61
C ALA A 58 2.06 8.52 5.14
N ALA A 59 3.02 7.79 5.69
CA ALA A 59 3.20 7.67 7.13
C ALA A 59 4.63 7.23 7.46
N ASP A 60 5.20 7.83 8.50
CA ASP A 60 6.40 7.36 9.17
C ASP A 60 6.00 6.38 10.29
N VAL A 61 6.29 5.08 10.10
CA VAL A 61 5.91 4.03 11.05
C VAL A 61 6.66 4.10 12.39
N SER A 62 7.62 5.03 12.54
CA SER A 62 8.24 5.34 13.83
C SER A 62 7.45 6.36 14.66
N VAL A 63 6.42 6.99 14.08
CA VAL A 63 5.53 7.96 14.73
C VAL A 63 4.17 7.32 14.96
N GLU A 64 3.76 7.20 16.21
CA GLU A 64 2.52 6.50 16.60
C GLU A 64 1.27 7.10 15.94
N GLU A 65 1.14 8.43 15.92
CA GLU A 65 0.02 9.14 15.29
C GLU A 65 -0.10 8.84 13.79
N ASP A 66 1.03 8.65 13.11
CA ASP A 66 1.06 8.27 11.70
C ASP A 66 0.59 6.84 11.49
N VAL A 67 0.92 5.93 12.41
CA VAL A 67 0.45 4.54 12.39
C VAL A 67 -1.05 4.48 12.61
N VAL A 68 -1.59 5.21 13.60
CA VAL A 68 -3.03 5.25 13.89
C VAL A 68 -3.82 5.72 12.67
N ARG A 69 -3.39 6.82 12.03
CA ARG A 69 -4.03 7.39 10.83
C ARG A 69 -4.08 6.43 9.64
N MET A 70 -3.25 5.39 9.61
CA MET A 70 -3.30 4.38 8.53
C MET A 70 -4.51 3.43 8.64
N PHE A 71 -5.20 3.41 9.78
CA PHE A 71 -6.36 2.55 10.04
C PHE A 71 -7.71 3.28 10.00
N ASP A 72 -7.71 4.61 9.84
CA ASP A 72 -8.90 5.45 9.70
C ASP A 72 -9.37 5.57 8.23
#